data_AF-A0A2H1FGB1-F1
#
_entry.id   AF-A0A2H1FGB1-F1
#
_cell.length_a   1.000
_cell.length_b   1.000
_cell.length_c   1.000
_cell.angle_alpha   90.00
_cell.angle_beta   90.00
_cell.angle_gamma   90.00
#
_symmetry.space_group_name_H-M   'P 1'
#
loop_
_entity.id
_entity.type
_entity.pdbx_description
1 polymer ?
#
loop_
_entity_poly.entity_id
_entity_poly.type
_entity_poly.pdbx_seq_one_letter_code
_entity_poly.pdbx_strand_id
1 'polypeptide(L)'
;MPQTKPIVSIENVVASASVDQRIDLNVITQTFPDVEYHPDQFPGLVFRIKSPKTATLIFSSGKMVCTGAKSEEQSIKAVRSVVQTLRKGGIKIKKDAVIVIQNMVASANLGGKIHLEQAARSLPRSMYEPEQFPGLIHRMIDPKTVILLFASGKLVCTGAKKESDVYRSVHNLHTLLEEKKLMIYES
;
A
#
# COMPACT_ATOMS: atom_id res chain seq x y z
N MET A 1 22.15 -3.77 -19.29
CA MET A 1 21.52 -2.73 -18.44
C MET A 1 20.23 -2.29 -19.13
N PRO A 2 19.14 -2.00 -18.40
CA PRO A 2 17.87 -1.57 -19.00
C PRO A 2 18.04 -0.30 -19.85
N GLN A 3 17.28 -0.16 -20.94
CA GLN A 3 17.35 1.01 -21.83
C GLN A 3 16.79 2.27 -21.16
N THR A 4 15.85 2.10 -20.23
CA THR A 4 15.17 3.16 -19.50
C THR A 4 15.34 3.01 -17.99
N LYS A 5 14.99 4.05 -17.22
CA LYS A 5 14.88 3.97 -15.76
C LYS A 5 13.40 3.95 -15.36
N PRO A 6 12.96 3.01 -14.51
CA PRO A 6 11.58 2.97 -14.08
C PRO A 6 11.26 4.17 -13.18
N ILE A 7 10.12 4.82 -13.43
CA ILE A 7 9.59 5.87 -12.55
C ILE A 7 8.61 5.21 -11.61
N VAL A 8 8.93 5.16 -10.31
CA VAL A 8 8.13 4.49 -9.27
C VAL A 8 7.50 5.54 -8.35
N SER A 9 6.22 5.35 -8.03
CA SER A 9 5.45 6.19 -7.11
C SER A 9 4.73 5.32 -6.10
N ILE A 10 4.92 5.58 -4.81
CA ILE A 10 4.13 4.94 -3.75
C ILE A 10 2.74 5.58 -3.72
N GLU A 11 1.73 4.78 -3.98
CA GLU A 11 0.33 5.24 -4.05
C GLU A 11 -0.40 5.08 -2.73
N ASN A 12 -0.06 4.05 -1.95
CA ASN A 12 -0.68 3.79 -0.66
C ASN A 12 0.22 2.94 0.25
N VAL A 13 0.20 3.26 1.54
CA VAL A 13 0.80 2.49 2.62
C VAL A 13 -0.28 2.15 3.64
N VAL A 14 -0.42 0.84 3.91
CA VAL A 14 -1.30 0.32 4.95
C VAL A 14 -0.45 -0.06 6.15
N ALA A 15 -0.74 0.54 7.29
CA ALA A 15 -0.12 0.20 8.56
C ALA A 15 -1.16 -0.28 9.57
N SER A 16 -0.83 -1.30 10.33
CA SER A 16 -1.55 -1.63 11.56
C SER A 16 -0.85 -0.97 12.73
N ALA A 17 -1.61 -0.60 13.75
CA ALA A 17 -1.04 -0.22 15.02
C ALA A 17 -1.85 -0.74 16.21
N SER A 18 -1.26 -0.74 17.40
CA SER A 18 -1.99 -1.03 18.63
C SER A 18 -1.44 -0.22 19.79
N VAL A 19 -2.34 0.29 20.62
CA VAL A 19 -2.00 0.92 21.91
C VAL A 19 -2.05 -0.06 23.08
N ASP A 20 -2.31 -1.35 22.83
CA ASP A 20 -2.33 -2.43 23.83
C ASP A 20 -3.24 -2.12 25.04
N GLN A 21 -4.42 -1.55 24.74
CA GLN A 21 -5.46 -1.28 25.73
C GLN A 21 -6.82 -1.14 25.04
N ARG A 22 -7.91 -1.45 25.75
CA ARG A 22 -9.25 -1.16 25.24
C ARG A 22 -9.52 0.34 25.19
N ILE A 23 -10.34 0.74 24.23
CA ILE A 23 -10.78 2.11 24.00
C ILE A 23 -12.30 2.11 23.87
N ASP A 24 -12.96 3.01 24.58
CA ASP A 24 -14.39 3.24 24.41
C ASP A 24 -14.62 4.15 23.19
N LEU A 25 -15.16 3.57 22.12
CA LEU A 25 -15.40 4.30 20.87
C LEU A 25 -16.53 5.32 21.02
N ASN A 26 -17.50 5.09 21.91
CA ASN A 26 -18.60 6.04 22.14
C ASN A 26 -18.08 7.33 22.76
N VAL A 27 -17.13 7.23 23.70
CA VAL A 27 -16.49 8.39 24.31
C VAL A 27 -15.69 9.19 23.27
N ILE A 28 -15.05 8.51 22.32
CA ILE A 28 -14.37 9.18 21.20
C ILE A 28 -15.40 9.93 20.34
N THR A 29 -16.50 9.30 19.94
CA THR A 29 -17.53 9.94 19.11
C THR A 29 -18.16 11.16 19.80
N GLN A 30 -18.36 11.12 21.12
CA GLN A 30 -18.84 12.27 21.89
C GLN A 30 -17.82 13.42 21.93
N THR A 31 -16.53 13.10 21.94
CA THR A 31 -15.43 14.07 22.04
C THR A 31 -15.08 14.69 20.68
N PHE A 32 -15.16 13.89 19.61
CA PHE A 32 -14.73 14.26 18.26
C PHE A 32 -15.91 14.11 17.30
N PRO A 33 -16.67 15.19 17.02
CA PRO A 33 -17.88 15.12 16.20
C PRO A 33 -17.63 14.75 14.73
N ASP A 34 -16.40 14.95 14.24
CA ASP A 34 -16.00 14.67 12.85
C ASP A 34 -15.64 13.20 12.59
N VAL A 35 -15.76 12.31 13.59
CA VAL A 35 -15.48 10.87 13.43
C VAL A 35 -16.74 10.11 13.03
N GLU A 36 -16.58 9.09 12.18
CA GLU A 36 -17.69 8.25 11.73
C GLU A 36 -17.69 6.94 12.54
N TYR A 37 -18.76 6.64 13.27
CA TYR A 37 -18.90 5.38 14.02
C TYR A 37 -20.34 4.87 13.96
N HIS A 38 -20.53 3.77 13.23
CA HIS A 38 -21.82 3.09 13.05
C HIS A 38 -21.62 1.59 13.31
N PRO A 39 -21.63 1.14 14.59
CA PRO A 39 -21.27 -0.24 14.96
C PRO A 39 -22.14 -1.31 14.30
N ASP A 40 -23.39 -0.99 13.96
CA ASP A 40 -24.30 -1.90 13.26
C ASP A 40 -23.87 -2.18 11.80
N GLN A 41 -23.08 -1.29 11.20
CA GLN A 41 -22.56 -1.44 9.84
C GLN A 41 -21.09 -1.87 9.83
N PHE A 42 -20.28 -1.28 10.72
CA PHE A 42 -18.84 -1.54 10.80
C PHE A 42 -18.34 -1.39 12.24
N PRO A 43 -17.61 -2.38 12.79
CA PRO A 43 -17.21 -2.40 14.21
C PRO A 43 -16.10 -1.39 14.58
N GLY A 44 -15.51 -0.69 13.63
CA GLY A 44 -14.46 0.29 13.86
C GLY A 44 -14.95 1.72 13.70
N LEU A 45 -14.34 2.65 14.45
CA LEU A 45 -14.51 4.09 14.26
C LEU A 45 -13.54 4.58 13.17
N VAL A 46 -14.02 5.43 12.27
CA VAL A 46 -13.19 6.04 11.21
C VAL A 46 -12.73 7.42 11.65
N PHE A 47 -11.43 7.59 11.82
CA PHE A 47 -10.80 8.86 12.16
C PHE A 47 -10.01 9.38 10.95
N ARG A 48 -10.35 10.56 10.44
CA ARG A 48 -9.68 11.15 9.26
C ARG A 48 -8.84 12.35 9.66
N ILE A 49 -7.64 12.45 9.09
CA ILE A 49 -6.79 13.65 9.21
C ILE A 49 -6.45 14.20 7.82
N LYS A 50 -6.25 15.53 7.72
CA LYS A 50 -6.04 16.22 6.44
C LYS A 50 -4.57 16.24 5.98
N SER A 51 -3.61 16.23 6.91
CA SER A 51 -2.18 16.32 6.59
C SER A 51 -1.35 15.41 7.51
N PRO A 52 -0.85 14.26 7.01
CA PRO A 52 -1.12 13.68 5.69
C PRO A 52 -2.59 13.27 5.55
N LYS A 53 -3.16 13.31 4.34
CA LYS A 53 -4.55 12.90 4.09
C LYS A 53 -4.68 11.38 4.28
N THR A 54 -5.15 10.96 5.45
CA THR A 54 -5.21 9.54 5.83
C THR A 54 -6.50 9.23 6.59
N ALA A 55 -6.86 7.94 6.60
CA ALA A 55 -7.93 7.40 7.42
C ALA A 55 -7.36 6.34 8.36
N THR A 56 -7.64 6.47 9.66
CA THR A 56 -7.30 5.49 10.69
C THR A 56 -8.58 4.89 11.23
N LEU A 57 -8.75 3.59 11.01
CA LEU A 57 -9.79 2.78 11.61
C LEU A 57 -9.35 2.43 13.03
N ILE A 58 -10.18 2.68 14.03
CA ILE A 58 -9.89 2.42 15.45
C ILE A 58 -10.91 1.42 15.97
N PHE A 59 -10.44 0.33 16.56
CA PHE A 59 -11.30 -0.71 17.13
C PHE A 59 -11.31 -0.61 18.65
N SER A 60 -12.40 -1.09 19.29
CA SER A 60 -12.55 -1.10 20.75
C SER A 60 -11.44 -1.87 21.48
N SER A 61 -10.76 -2.78 20.79
CA SER A 61 -9.57 -3.50 21.27
C SER A 61 -8.29 -2.63 21.36
N GLY A 62 -8.32 -1.38 20.88
CA GLY A 62 -7.15 -0.52 20.74
C GLY A 62 -6.28 -0.82 19.53
N LYS A 63 -6.68 -1.80 18.69
CA LYS A 63 -6.10 -1.99 17.36
C LYS A 63 -6.50 -0.83 16.45
N MET A 64 -5.60 -0.48 15.55
CA MET A 64 -5.78 0.57 14.57
C MET A 64 -5.31 0.09 13.19
N VAL A 65 -5.95 0.56 12.13
CA VAL A 65 -5.51 0.35 10.75
C VAL A 65 -5.50 1.70 10.05
N CYS A 66 -4.31 2.16 9.64
CA CYS A 66 -4.11 3.41 8.92
C CYS A 66 -3.88 3.14 7.44
N THR A 67 -4.56 3.89 6.57
CA THR A 67 -4.44 3.84 5.11
C THR A 67 -4.48 5.25 4.51
N GLY A 68 -4.00 5.39 3.27
CA GLY A 68 -3.98 6.63 2.49
C GLY A 68 -2.65 7.37 2.53
N ALA A 69 -1.68 6.91 3.34
CA ALA A 69 -0.34 7.50 3.38
C ALA A 69 0.44 7.13 2.12
N LYS A 70 1.34 8.01 1.67
CA LYS A 70 2.20 7.80 0.48
C LYS A 70 3.66 7.45 0.82
N SER A 71 3.96 7.24 2.09
CA SER A 71 5.26 6.71 2.54
C SER A 71 5.11 6.04 3.91
N GLU A 72 6.11 5.24 4.28
CA GLU A 72 6.19 4.65 5.61
C GLU A 72 6.19 5.73 6.71
N GLU A 73 7.00 6.78 6.53
CA GLU A 73 7.10 7.90 7.46
C GLU A 73 5.75 8.62 7.65
N GLN A 74 5.03 8.88 6.55
CA GLN A 74 3.70 9.50 6.62
C GLN A 74 2.71 8.64 7.38
N SER A 75 2.74 7.31 7.19
CA SER A 75 1.85 6.38 7.89
C SER A 75 2.14 6.36 9.39
N ILE A 76 3.43 6.31 9.76
CA ILE A 76 3.86 6.38 11.17
C ILE A 76 3.42 7.71 11.81
N LYS A 77 3.65 8.83 11.11
CA LYS A 77 3.25 10.16 11.57
C LYS A 77 1.73 10.25 11.75
N ALA A 78 0.94 9.75 10.80
CA ALA A 78 -0.51 9.75 10.86
C ALA A 78 -1.04 9.04 12.10
N VAL A 79 -0.59 7.80 12.37
CA VAL A 79 -1.00 7.04 13.56
C VAL A 79 -0.62 7.78 14.85
N ARG A 80 0.61 8.28 14.93
CA ARG A 80 1.06 9.05 16.11
C ARG A 80 0.21 10.31 16.33
N SER A 81 -0.10 11.04 15.27
CA SER A 81 -0.97 12.23 15.32
C SER A 81 -2.38 11.89 15.78
N VAL A 82 -2.97 10.77 15.33
CA VAL A 82 -4.27 10.31 15.80
C VAL A 82 -4.21 10.00 17.30
N VAL A 83 -3.23 9.20 17.76
CA VAL A 83 -3.08 8.86 19.18
C VAL A 83 -2.89 10.12 20.04
N GLN A 84 -2.07 11.07 19.59
CA GLN A 84 -1.86 12.32 20.30
C GLN A 84 -3.12 13.19 20.33
N THR A 85 -3.90 13.21 19.26
CA THR A 85 -5.17 13.94 19.20
C THR A 85 -6.18 13.36 20.18
N LEU A 86 -6.30 12.03 20.25
CA LEU A 86 -7.15 11.35 21.23
C LEU A 86 -6.73 11.68 22.66
N ARG A 87 -5.42 11.65 22.98
CA ARG A 87 -4.90 12.04 24.30
C ARG A 87 -5.26 13.48 24.66
N LYS A 88 -5.13 14.41 23.71
CA LYS A 88 -5.48 15.83 23.90
C LYS A 88 -6.99 16.03 24.13
N GLY A 89 -7.83 15.20 23.52
CA GLY A 89 -9.27 15.16 23.79
C GLY A 89 -9.67 14.48 25.11
N GLY A 90 -8.71 14.11 25.97
CA GLY A 90 -8.99 13.49 27.27
C GLY A 90 -9.16 11.96 27.23
N ILE A 91 -8.97 11.32 26.08
CA ILE A 91 -8.99 9.86 25.97
C ILE A 91 -7.73 9.29 26.63
N LYS A 92 -7.90 8.49 27.68
CA LYS A 92 -6.80 7.91 28.46
C LYS A 92 -6.08 6.82 27.67
N ILE A 93 -5.00 7.19 26.98
CA ILE A 93 -4.10 6.25 26.27
C ILE A 93 -2.73 6.21 26.95
N LYS A 94 -2.43 5.10 27.63
CA LYS A 94 -1.22 4.97 28.48
C LYS A 94 0.06 4.75 27.68
N LYS A 95 0.02 3.89 26.67
CA LYS A 95 1.19 3.49 25.86
C LYS A 95 1.17 4.18 24.51
N ASP A 96 2.35 4.36 23.92
CA ASP A 96 2.45 4.74 22.51
C ASP A 96 2.04 3.58 21.62
N ALA A 97 1.57 3.90 20.41
CA ALA A 97 1.16 2.89 19.46
C ALA A 97 2.38 2.16 18.89
N VAL A 98 2.35 0.82 18.95
CA VAL A 98 3.27 -0.03 18.20
C VAL A 98 2.76 -0.11 16.77
N ILE A 99 3.56 0.35 15.80
CA ILE A 99 3.16 0.50 14.39
C ILE A 99 3.91 -0.52 13.54
N VAL A 100 3.20 -1.20 12.64
CA VAL A 100 3.76 -2.19 11.72
C VAL A 100 3.19 -1.96 10.32
N ILE A 101 4.07 -1.81 9.34
CA ILE A 101 3.66 -1.74 7.93
C ILE A 101 3.18 -3.12 7.46
N GLN A 102 1.96 -3.15 6.93
CA GLN A 102 1.30 -4.38 6.48
C GLN A 102 1.41 -4.56 4.98
N ASN A 103 1.26 -3.47 4.22
CA ASN A 103 1.32 -3.49 2.76
C ASN A 103 1.69 -2.11 2.20
N MET A 104 2.36 -2.11 1.05
CA MET A 104 2.55 -0.94 0.19
C MET A 104 2.00 -1.25 -1.20
N VAL A 105 1.41 -0.23 -1.82
CA VAL A 105 0.97 -0.24 -3.21
C VAL A 105 1.73 0.86 -3.93
N ALA A 106 2.35 0.49 -5.04
CA ALA A 106 3.10 1.43 -5.88
C ALA A 106 2.67 1.29 -7.33
N SER A 107 2.66 2.42 -8.03
CA SER A 107 2.60 2.45 -9.48
C SER A 107 4.01 2.62 -10.03
N ALA A 108 4.28 2.11 -11.24
CA ALA A 108 5.48 2.48 -11.96
C ALA A 108 5.26 2.53 -13.48
N ASN A 109 6.14 3.22 -14.17
CA ASN A 109 6.24 3.22 -15.63
C ASN A 109 7.66 2.79 -16.04
N LEU A 110 7.76 1.73 -16.84
CA LEU A 110 9.02 1.20 -17.36
C LEU A 110 9.55 1.98 -18.57
N GLY A 111 8.75 2.84 -19.20
CA GLY A 111 9.19 3.68 -20.32
C GLY A 111 9.23 3.00 -21.69
N GLY A 112 8.65 1.80 -21.82
CA GLY A 112 8.47 1.09 -23.09
C GLY A 112 7.26 0.17 -23.05
N LYS A 113 6.73 -0.22 -24.21
CA LYS A 113 5.61 -1.17 -24.32
C LYS A 113 6.07 -2.60 -24.04
N ILE A 114 5.12 -3.49 -23.77
CA ILE A 114 5.41 -4.89 -23.37
C ILE A 114 4.54 -5.85 -24.17
N HIS A 115 5.17 -6.88 -24.74
CA HIS A 115 4.45 -7.98 -25.37
C HIS A 115 3.89 -8.95 -24.31
N LEU A 116 2.68 -8.69 -23.80
CA LEU A 116 2.12 -9.45 -22.66
C LEU A 116 2.00 -10.95 -22.91
N GLU A 117 1.58 -11.39 -24.11
CA GLU A 117 1.48 -12.81 -24.44
C GLU A 117 2.84 -13.53 -24.38
N GLN A 118 3.87 -12.93 -24.98
CA GLN A 118 5.23 -13.47 -24.95
C GLN A 118 5.80 -13.43 -23.53
N ALA A 119 5.51 -12.37 -22.76
CA ALA A 119 5.89 -12.27 -21.37
C ALA A 119 5.23 -13.35 -20.51
N ALA A 120 3.96 -13.67 -20.73
CA ALA A 120 3.25 -14.73 -20.01
C ALA A 120 3.89 -16.10 -20.23
N ARG A 121 4.35 -16.37 -21.46
CA ARG A 121 5.05 -17.62 -21.81
C ARG A 121 6.49 -17.67 -21.29
N SER A 122 7.15 -16.51 -21.17
CA SER A 122 8.59 -16.43 -20.90
C SER A 122 8.95 -16.17 -19.44
N LEU A 123 8.04 -15.58 -18.68
CA LEU A 123 8.23 -15.22 -17.28
C LEU A 123 7.66 -16.32 -16.37
N PRO A 124 8.41 -16.75 -15.34
CA PRO A 124 7.90 -17.72 -14.37
C PRO A 124 6.79 -17.09 -13.52
N ARG A 125 5.82 -17.90 -13.09
CA ARG A 125 4.73 -17.47 -12.18
C ARG A 125 3.97 -16.25 -12.69
N SER A 126 3.76 -16.21 -13.99
CA SER A 126 2.98 -15.20 -14.69
C SER A 126 1.67 -15.79 -15.18
N MET A 127 0.59 -15.02 -15.11
CA MET A 127 -0.73 -15.37 -15.61
C MET A 127 -1.26 -14.21 -16.44
N TYR A 128 -1.78 -14.49 -17.64
CA TYR A 128 -2.37 -13.49 -18.51
C TYR A 128 -3.59 -14.09 -19.19
N GLU A 129 -4.76 -13.60 -18.79
CA GLU A 129 -6.07 -14.02 -19.28
C GLU A 129 -6.84 -12.75 -19.64
N PRO A 130 -6.64 -12.18 -20.85
CA PRO A 130 -7.12 -10.84 -21.20
C PRO A 130 -8.64 -10.67 -21.09
N GLU A 131 -9.40 -11.75 -21.31
CA GLU A 131 -10.86 -11.80 -21.14
C GLU A 131 -11.30 -11.63 -19.68
N GLN A 132 -10.44 -11.97 -18.72
CA GLN A 132 -10.72 -11.85 -17.28
C GLN A 132 -10.08 -10.60 -16.68
N PHE A 133 -8.86 -10.26 -17.11
CA PHE A 133 -8.12 -9.11 -16.63
C PHE A 133 -7.13 -8.60 -17.70
N PRO A 134 -7.12 -7.28 -18.01
CA PRO A 134 -6.32 -6.73 -19.10
C PRO A 134 -4.79 -6.71 -18.88
N GLY A 135 -4.33 -7.05 -17.67
CA GLY A 135 -2.90 -7.05 -17.33
C GLY A 135 -2.35 -8.45 -17.10
N LEU A 136 -1.03 -8.61 -17.22
CA LEU A 136 -0.33 -9.81 -16.77
C LEU A 136 -0.08 -9.74 -15.27
N ILE A 137 -0.41 -10.80 -14.55
CA ILE A 137 -0.16 -10.94 -13.10
C ILE A 137 1.13 -11.72 -12.91
N HIS A 138 2.18 -11.07 -12.41
CA HIS A 138 3.48 -11.68 -12.12
C HIS A 138 3.70 -11.81 -10.62
N ARG A 139 4.06 -13.01 -10.14
CA ARG A 139 4.32 -13.25 -8.71
C ARG A 139 5.81 -13.46 -8.46
N MET A 140 6.41 -12.54 -7.72
CA MET A 140 7.80 -12.63 -7.28
C MET A 140 7.90 -13.32 -5.91
N ILE A 141 8.97 -14.10 -5.72
CA ILE A 141 9.26 -14.75 -4.43
C ILE A 141 10.09 -13.84 -3.54
N ASP A 142 11.14 -13.22 -4.09
CA ASP A 142 12.04 -12.33 -3.36
C ASP A 142 12.32 -11.04 -4.17
N PRO A 143 11.86 -9.87 -3.71
CA PRO A 143 10.91 -9.70 -2.60
C PRO A 143 9.55 -10.36 -2.91
N LYS A 144 8.80 -10.76 -1.87
CA LYS A 144 7.47 -11.37 -2.03
C LYS A 144 6.45 -10.31 -2.44
N THR A 145 6.26 -10.14 -3.75
CA THR A 145 5.36 -9.14 -4.33
C THR A 145 4.52 -9.71 -5.47
N VAL A 146 3.41 -9.02 -5.76
CA VAL A 146 2.57 -9.25 -6.93
C VAL A 146 2.64 -8.00 -7.79
N ILE A 147 2.96 -8.17 -9.06
CA ILE A 147 3.04 -7.09 -10.04
C ILE A 147 1.96 -7.31 -11.10
N LEU A 148 1.11 -6.29 -11.30
CA LEU A 148 0.17 -6.22 -12.40
C LEU A 148 0.82 -5.40 -13.51
N LEU A 149 1.10 -6.02 -14.65
CA LEU A 149 1.86 -5.46 -15.75
C LEU A 149 0.94 -5.21 -16.95
N PHE A 150 1.00 -4.01 -17.54
CA PHE A 150 0.16 -3.64 -18.67
C PHE A 150 0.99 -3.48 -19.94
N ALA A 151 0.37 -3.68 -21.11
CA ALA A 151 1.03 -3.59 -22.42
C ALA A 151 1.67 -2.20 -22.67
N SER A 152 1.19 -1.17 -21.97
CA SER A 152 1.71 0.19 -22.04
C SER A 152 3.06 0.40 -21.34
N GLY A 153 3.58 -0.59 -20.60
CA GLY A 153 4.76 -0.42 -19.74
C GLY A 153 4.46 0.09 -18.34
N LYS A 154 3.20 0.45 -18.07
CA LYS A 154 2.74 0.75 -16.71
C LYS A 154 2.62 -0.53 -15.91
N LEU A 155 2.84 -0.43 -14.60
CA LEU A 155 2.62 -1.52 -13.66
C LEU A 155 2.10 -1.04 -12.31
N VAL A 156 1.51 -1.97 -11.57
CA VAL A 156 1.17 -1.82 -10.15
C VAL A 156 1.90 -2.91 -9.37
N CYS A 157 2.68 -2.52 -8.36
CA CYS A 157 3.38 -3.43 -7.45
C CYS A 157 2.71 -3.41 -6.07
N THR A 158 2.39 -4.58 -5.52
CA THR A 158 1.82 -4.71 -4.17
C THR A 158 2.36 -5.92 -3.42
N GLY A 159 2.15 -5.98 -2.10
CA GLY A 159 2.59 -7.04 -1.21
C GLY A 159 3.86 -6.74 -0.43
N ALA A 160 4.58 -5.67 -0.80
CA ALA A 160 5.79 -5.25 -0.11
C ALA A 160 5.47 -4.63 1.27
N LYS A 161 6.35 -4.86 2.24
CA LYS A 161 6.28 -4.24 3.58
C LYS A 161 7.35 -3.18 3.83
N LYS A 162 8.27 -3.01 2.88
CA LYS A 162 9.35 -2.01 2.89
C LYS A 162 9.38 -1.33 1.54
N GLU A 163 9.72 -0.05 1.54
CA GLU A 163 9.79 0.73 0.31
C GLU A 163 10.90 0.20 -0.61
N SER A 164 12.04 -0.19 -0.04
CA SER A 164 13.15 -0.80 -0.76
C SER A 164 12.76 -2.08 -1.52
N ASP A 165 11.82 -2.87 -0.99
CA ASP A 165 11.35 -4.09 -1.64
C ASP A 165 10.46 -3.79 -2.85
N VAL A 166 9.74 -2.65 -2.86
CA VAL A 166 9.02 -2.17 -4.05
C VAL A 166 10.03 -1.85 -5.14
N TYR A 167 11.03 -1.01 -4.86
CA TYR A 167 12.04 -0.61 -5.84
C TYR A 167 12.82 -1.81 -6.39
N ARG A 168 13.22 -2.75 -5.51
CA ARG A 168 13.87 -4.00 -5.92
C ARG A 168 12.97 -4.85 -6.82
N SER A 169 11.68 -4.99 -6.48
CA SER A 169 10.74 -5.79 -7.29
C SER A 169 10.57 -5.20 -8.69
N VAL A 170 10.38 -3.89 -8.79
CA VAL A 170 10.25 -3.19 -10.08
C VAL A 170 11.54 -3.31 -10.89
N HIS A 171 12.69 -3.11 -10.27
CA HIS A 171 13.99 -3.20 -10.94
C HIS A 171 14.29 -4.61 -11.46
N ASN A 172 14.03 -5.64 -10.65
CA ASN A 172 14.24 -7.03 -11.03
C ASN A 172 13.34 -7.42 -12.20
N LEU A 173 12.05 -7.04 -12.16
CA LEU A 173 11.13 -7.31 -13.28
C LEU A 173 11.57 -6.58 -14.55
N HIS A 174 11.94 -5.30 -14.45
CA HIS A 174 12.38 -4.53 -15.62
C HIS A 174 13.63 -5.15 -16.26
N THR A 175 14.61 -5.53 -15.44
CA THR A 175 15.82 -6.21 -15.93
C THR A 175 15.48 -7.52 -16.63
N LEU A 176 14.59 -8.32 -16.06
CA LEU A 176 14.17 -9.59 -16.64
C LEU A 176 13.41 -9.43 -17.98
N LEU A 177 12.58 -8.39 -18.10
CA LEU A 177 11.88 -8.05 -19.34
C LEU A 177 12.87 -7.67 -20.45
N GLU A 178 13.90 -6.89 -20.12
CA GLU A 178 14.96 -6.45 -21.04
C GLU A 178 15.84 -7.63 -21.49
N GLU A 179 16.30 -8.46 -20.56
CA GLU A 179 17.11 -9.66 -20.85
C GLU A 179 16.38 -10.62 -21.79
N LYS A 180 15.07 -10.76 -21.61
CA LYS A 180 14.21 -11.61 -22.46
C LYS A 180 13.71 -10.90 -23.72
N LYS A 181 14.12 -9.65 -23.96
CA LYS A 181 13.70 -8.82 -25.11
C LYS A 181 12.18 -8.71 -25.25
N LEU A 182 11.49 -8.53 -24.12
CA LEU A 182 10.03 -8.43 -24.04
C LEU A 182 9.54 -6.96 -24.05
N MET A 183 10.47 -6.02 -23.95
CA MET A 183 10.22 -4.58 -24.05
C MET A 183 10.25 -4.13 -25.50
N ILE A 184 9.35 -3.22 -25.87
CA ILE A 184 9.22 -2.60 -27.18
C ILE A 184 9.38 -1.10 -27.00
N TYR A 185 10.35 -0.51 -27.70
CA TYR A 185 10.61 0.92 -27.69
C TYR A 185 10.18 1.50 -29.04
N GLU A 186 9.46 2.62 -29.00
CA GLU A 186 9.20 3.38 -30.22
C GLU A 186 10.51 4.03 -30.64
N SER A 187 10.98 3.65 -31.83
CA SER A 187 12.13 4.23 -32.52
C SER A 187 11.85 5.64 -33.01
#